data_AF-A0A1Q6R3H3-F1
#
_entry.id   AF-A0A1Q6R3H3-F1
#
_cell.length_a   1.000
_cell.length_b   1.000
_cell.length_c   1.000
_cell.angle_alpha   90.00
_cell.angle_beta   90.00
_cell.angle_gamma   90.00
#
_symmetry.space_group_name_H-M   'P 1'
#
loop_
_entity.id
_entity.type
_entity.pdbx_description
1 polymer ?
#
loop_
_entity_poly.entity_id
_entity_poly.type
_entity_poly.pdbx_seq_one_letter_code
_entity_poly.pdbx_strand_id
1 'polypeptide(L)'
;MTEENYNYRTSQTLLRNQFPGKGKWKIPVIPKFQPKDGDFNDLLLIGFDKTNLEDQNHLDRMVHFFLYDYRFERVWKNPEADIEKLSRYRAVLSPDFSMYLEMAPAMQMYNVFRNRWCGAYWASKGIRVIPTVNWGDESTFDFCFDGIEKGSVVAVSTYMASEHDHRKDQKEWFMAGYNEMLRRIEPERIICYNTPFPEMQGDIVYVDYERSSWRYMDYDQKAMPHEDLDCYKIGGANHTFCDTMDAYMIGKGGGSAYGGKWRPNPNKPQDQRYLGNPGEIKRTIMNNGDVYKTKMGPDGRAEMERHETNHNRGDKHTNPHDHRISWDNPDEHPVPGPPINYPNGAPEFKNFSEVFCMKEIIVPYGSMNFETISEFKRSINWGAEIEFEWNGAVFNIIRYGTDGKITIYAANKPETEKVCETADEALEYMVGDDRLRDIITKVHVVSRSI
;
A
#
# COMPACT_ATOMS: atom_id res chain seq x y z
N MET A 1 46.94 13.08 -1.27
CA MET A 1 45.58 13.13 -1.84
C MET A 1 45.69 13.80 -3.19
N THR A 2 45.15 13.23 -4.27
CA THR A 2 45.17 13.86 -5.59
C THR A 2 44.21 15.05 -5.63
N GLU A 3 44.43 16.01 -6.52
CA GLU A 3 43.52 17.15 -6.74
C GLU A 3 42.11 16.68 -7.10
N GLU A 4 42.00 15.64 -7.93
CA GLU A 4 40.73 15.01 -8.27
C GLU A 4 40.00 14.47 -7.03
N ASN A 5 40.71 13.79 -6.13
CA ASN A 5 40.15 13.29 -4.89
C ASN A 5 39.73 14.43 -3.94
N TYR A 6 40.48 15.53 -3.92
CA TYR A 6 40.10 16.71 -3.16
C TYR A 6 38.81 17.32 -3.73
N ASN A 7 38.78 17.60 -5.04
CA ASN A 7 37.63 18.17 -5.74
C ASN A 7 36.37 17.32 -5.59
N TYR A 8 36.50 15.98 -5.68
CA TYR A 8 35.39 15.06 -5.41
C TYR A 8 34.89 15.17 -3.97
N ARG A 9 35.80 15.12 -2.99
CA ARG A 9 35.48 15.19 -1.55
C ARG A 9 34.91 16.53 -1.12
N THR A 10 35.28 17.61 -1.79
CA THR A 10 34.75 18.96 -1.53
C THR A 10 33.59 19.33 -2.45
N SER A 11 33.16 18.43 -3.33
CA SER A 11 32.04 18.70 -4.24
C SER A 11 30.75 18.90 -3.45
N GLN A 12 29.94 19.86 -3.88
CA GLN A 12 28.64 20.13 -3.26
C GLN A 12 27.66 18.98 -3.46
N THR A 13 27.79 18.24 -4.55
CA THR A 13 27.02 17.03 -4.81
C THR A 13 27.27 15.93 -3.78
N LEU A 14 28.49 15.82 -3.26
CA LEU A 14 28.84 14.88 -2.20
C LEU A 14 28.51 15.43 -0.80
N LEU A 15 29.01 16.62 -0.47
CA LEU A 15 28.94 17.17 0.89
C LEU A 15 27.56 17.70 1.27
N ARG A 16 26.77 18.14 0.29
CA ARG A 16 25.41 18.68 0.50
C ARG A 16 25.35 19.78 1.57
N ASN A 17 26.42 20.56 1.74
CA ASN A 17 26.57 21.53 2.84
C ASN A 17 26.39 23.01 2.44
N GLN A 18 26.09 23.30 1.18
CA GLN A 18 25.83 24.66 0.67
C GLN A 18 24.64 25.39 1.32
N PHE A 19 23.68 24.66 1.92
CA PHE A 19 22.52 25.24 2.59
C PHE A 19 22.63 24.98 4.10
N PRO A 20 23.26 25.88 4.87
CA PRO A 20 23.42 25.68 6.30
C PRO A 20 22.04 25.71 6.98
N GLY A 21 21.64 24.57 7.54
CA GLY A 21 20.40 24.47 8.27
C GLY A 21 20.45 25.04 9.68
N LYS A 22 19.30 25.06 10.34
CA LYS A 22 19.13 25.45 11.74
C LYS A 22 19.00 24.22 12.64
N GLY A 23 19.01 24.41 13.95
CA GLY A 23 18.79 23.35 14.93
C GLY A 23 19.95 22.35 15.07
N LYS A 24 19.64 21.23 15.74
CA LYS A 24 20.58 20.15 16.08
C LYS A 24 21.12 19.44 14.84
N TRP A 25 20.25 19.23 13.86
CA TRP A 25 20.53 18.39 12.69
C TRP A 25 20.99 19.18 11.46
N LYS A 26 21.02 20.51 11.55
CA LYS A 26 21.40 21.40 10.43
C LYS A 26 20.64 21.09 9.15
N ILE A 27 19.35 20.77 9.28
CA ILE A 27 18.46 20.50 8.15
C ILE A 27 18.28 21.80 7.33
N PRO A 28 18.53 21.78 6.01
CA PRO A 28 18.41 22.95 5.14
C PRO A 28 17.06 23.64 5.27
N VAL A 29 17.04 24.96 5.14
CA VAL A 29 15.79 25.74 5.19
C VAL A 29 15.30 25.98 3.77
N ILE A 30 14.06 25.57 3.49
CA ILE A 30 13.34 26.01 2.28
C ILE A 30 12.79 27.41 2.58
N PRO A 31 13.14 28.44 1.78
CA PRO A 31 12.63 29.79 2.00
C PRO A 31 11.09 29.83 1.96
N LYS A 32 10.49 30.66 2.82
CA LYS A 32 9.04 30.86 2.88
C LYS A 32 8.47 31.20 1.49
N PHE A 33 7.53 30.37 1.02
CA PHE A 33 6.81 30.60 -0.23
C PHE A 33 6.14 31.98 -0.21
N GLN A 34 6.21 32.70 -1.33
CA GLN A 34 5.55 33.99 -1.51
C GLN A 34 4.36 33.80 -2.46
N PRO A 35 3.13 33.69 -1.93
CA PRO A 35 1.93 33.61 -2.75
C PRO A 35 1.76 34.81 -3.67
N LYS A 36 1.28 34.53 -4.88
CA LYS A 36 0.76 35.50 -5.84
C LYS A 36 -0.74 35.31 -5.98
N ASP A 37 -1.43 36.36 -6.38
CA ASP A 37 -2.86 36.28 -6.68
C ASP A 37 -3.15 35.17 -7.68
N GLY A 38 -4.12 34.31 -7.35
CA GLY A 38 -4.53 33.20 -8.20
C GLY A 38 -3.71 31.92 -8.08
N ASP A 39 -2.62 31.88 -7.29
CA ASP A 39 -1.81 30.64 -7.15
C ASP A 39 -2.61 29.43 -6.69
N PHE A 40 -3.65 29.66 -5.87
CA PHE A 40 -4.45 28.62 -5.24
C PHE A 40 -5.87 28.50 -5.81
N ASN A 41 -6.22 29.32 -6.80
CA ASN A 41 -7.55 29.29 -7.41
C ASN A 41 -7.64 28.03 -8.29
N ASP A 42 -8.64 27.19 -8.02
CA ASP A 42 -8.87 25.92 -8.74
C ASP A 42 -7.59 25.08 -8.90
N LEU A 43 -6.75 25.07 -7.86
CA LEU A 43 -5.43 24.46 -7.91
C LEU A 43 -5.51 22.98 -8.30
N LEU A 44 -4.82 22.62 -9.38
CA LEU A 44 -4.53 21.25 -9.77
C LEU A 44 -3.04 20.98 -9.66
N LEU A 45 -2.71 19.72 -9.37
CA LEU A 45 -1.32 19.26 -9.33
C LEU A 45 -1.01 18.35 -10.53
N ILE A 46 0.28 18.21 -10.82
CA ILE A 46 0.83 17.27 -11.81
C ILE A 46 1.95 16.44 -11.19
N GLY A 47 1.89 15.12 -11.35
CA GLY A 47 2.94 14.22 -10.87
C GLY A 47 4.26 14.49 -11.60
N PHE A 48 5.37 14.55 -10.86
CA PHE A 48 6.70 14.72 -11.43
C PHE A 48 7.01 13.75 -12.59
N ASP A 49 6.54 12.50 -12.50
CA ASP A 49 6.72 11.47 -13.53
C ASP A 49 5.96 11.75 -14.84
N LYS A 50 5.04 12.72 -14.84
CA LYS A 50 4.30 13.18 -16.03
C LYS A 50 4.85 14.47 -16.63
N THR A 51 5.68 15.18 -15.89
CA THR A 51 6.30 16.41 -16.38
C THR A 51 7.28 16.12 -17.52
N ASN A 52 7.28 16.97 -18.54
CA ASN A 52 8.26 16.95 -19.63
C ASN A 52 8.51 18.36 -20.20
N LEU A 53 9.57 18.52 -20.99
CA LEU A 53 9.95 19.81 -21.59
C LEU A 53 9.02 20.27 -22.73
N GLU A 54 8.21 19.37 -23.28
CA GLU A 54 7.29 19.70 -24.36
C GLU A 54 5.89 20.10 -23.85
N ASP A 55 5.58 19.90 -22.57
CA ASP A 55 4.29 20.23 -21.98
C ASP A 55 3.95 21.72 -22.19
N GLN A 56 2.79 21.99 -22.76
CA GLN A 56 2.23 23.34 -22.94
C GLN A 56 0.88 23.52 -22.23
N ASN A 57 0.25 22.43 -21.80
CA ASN A 57 -1.16 22.43 -21.40
C ASN A 57 -1.35 22.49 -19.89
N HIS A 58 -0.31 22.17 -19.11
CA HIS A 58 -0.41 22.03 -17.65
C HIS A 58 0.55 22.92 -16.88
N LEU A 59 1.12 23.94 -17.53
CA LEU A 59 2.11 24.84 -16.93
C LEU A 59 1.55 25.67 -15.78
N ASP A 60 0.24 25.83 -15.69
CA ASP A 60 -0.48 26.46 -14.59
C ASP A 60 -0.61 25.56 -13.35
N ARG A 61 -0.34 24.25 -13.47
CA ARG A 61 -0.35 23.31 -12.34
C ARG A 61 0.93 23.41 -11.51
N MET A 62 0.87 22.96 -10.25
CA MET A 62 2.07 22.77 -9.44
C MET A 62 2.56 21.33 -9.52
N VAL A 63 3.87 21.13 -9.59
CA VAL A 63 4.48 19.78 -9.64
C VAL A 63 4.49 19.16 -8.25
N HIS A 64 3.98 17.94 -8.10
CA HIS A 64 4.00 17.20 -6.83
C HIS A 64 4.83 15.92 -6.90
N PHE A 65 5.28 15.49 -5.71
CA PHE A 65 6.07 14.27 -5.51
C PHE A 65 5.35 13.25 -4.64
N PHE A 66 4.05 13.40 -4.42
CA PHE A 66 3.20 12.32 -3.93
C PHE A 66 3.17 11.18 -4.97
N LEU A 67 4.26 10.43 -5.08
CA LEU A 67 4.57 9.35 -6.02
C LEU A 67 5.48 8.33 -5.30
N TYR A 68 5.68 7.16 -5.87
CA TYR A 68 6.69 6.23 -5.35
C TYR A 68 8.09 6.83 -5.46
N ASP A 69 8.88 6.72 -4.39
CA ASP A 69 10.25 7.28 -4.29
C ASP A 69 11.07 6.96 -5.55
N TYR A 70 10.98 5.73 -6.06
CA TYR A 70 11.71 5.29 -7.25
C TYR A 70 11.42 6.14 -8.51
N ARG A 71 10.23 6.74 -8.62
CA ARG A 71 9.83 7.58 -9.77
C ARG A 71 10.56 8.93 -9.79
N PHE A 72 11.08 9.37 -8.65
CA PHE A 72 11.73 10.66 -8.52
C PHE A 72 13.08 10.62 -7.82
N GLU A 73 13.59 9.48 -7.38
CA GLU A 73 14.90 9.32 -6.72
C GLU A 73 16.05 10.00 -7.49
N ARG A 74 15.91 10.13 -8.83
CA ARG A 74 16.85 10.90 -9.67
C ARG A 74 17.04 12.36 -9.22
N VAL A 75 16.04 12.99 -8.61
CA VAL A 75 16.15 14.38 -8.13
C VAL A 75 17.12 14.52 -6.97
N TRP A 76 17.31 13.46 -6.19
CA TRP A 76 18.34 13.44 -5.15
C TRP A 76 19.72 13.25 -5.77
N LYS A 77 19.85 12.29 -6.70
CA LYS A 77 21.13 11.93 -7.34
C LYS A 77 21.67 13.03 -8.26
N ASN A 78 20.79 13.65 -9.05
CA ASN A 78 21.11 14.74 -9.97
C ASN A 78 20.02 15.83 -9.92
N PRO A 79 20.05 16.70 -8.89
CA PRO A 79 19.03 17.73 -8.67
C PRO A 79 18.99 18.82 -9.75
N GLU A 80 20.05 18.94 -10.57
CA GLU A 80 20.17 19.94 -11.63
C GLU A 80 19.47 19.54 -12.93
N ALA A 81 19.38 18.23 -13.22
CA ALA A 81 18.84 17.71 -14.49
C ALA A 81 17.40 18.15 -14.79
N ASP A 82 16.59 18.38 -13.76
CA ASP A 82 15.17 18.70 -13.92
C ASP A 82 14.85 20.20 -13.75
N ILE A 83 15.84 21.08 -13.51
CA ILE A 83 15.60 22.53 -13.25
C ILE A 83 14.87 23.20 -14.40
N GLU A 84 15.34 23.01 -15.63
CA GLU A 84 14.75 23.65 -16.82
C GLU A 84 13.28 23.27 -16.94
N LYS A 85 12.97 21.98 -16.79
CA LYS A 85 11.61 21.46 -16.84
C LYS A 85 10.75 21.99 -15.70
N LEU A 86 11.23 21.91 -14.47
CA LEU A 86 10.50 22.29 -13.27
C LEU A 86 10.21 23.80 -13.20
N SER A 87 11.10 24.64 -13.74
CA SER A 87 10.94 26.10 -13.72
C SER A 87 9.79 26.62 -14.59
N ARG A 88 9.25 25.79 -15.50
CA ARG A 88 8.13 26.14 -16.39
C ARG A 88 6.76 26.07 -15.71
N TYR A 89 6.64 25.35 -14.60
CA TYR A 89 5.39 25.16 -13.88
C TYR A 89 5.14 26.26 -12.84
N ARG A 90 3.89 26.44 -12.41
CA ARG A 90 3.48 27.51 -11.47
C ARG A 90 4.28 27.52 -10.16
N ALA A 91 4.52 26.34 -9.60
CA ALA A 91 5.37 26.09 -8.44
C ALA A 91 5.69 24.59 -8.36
N VAL A 92 6.59 24.23 -7.45
CA VAL A 92 7.04 22.84 -7.25
C VAL A 92 6.95 22.52 -5.76
N LEU A 93 6.28 21.43 -5.41
CA LEU A 93 6.34 20.89 -4.06
C LEU A 93 7.71 20.24 -3.86
N SER A 94 8.33 20.37 -2.68
CA SER A 94 9.58 19.65 -2.42
C SER A 94 9.36 18.12 -2.46
N PRO A 95 10.41 17.32 -2.74
CA PRO A 95 10.25 15.87 -2.90
C PRO A 95 9.72 15.21 -1.62
N ASP A 96 8.71 14.36 -1.75
CA ASP A 96 8.08 13.64 -0.63
C ASP A 96 8.70 12.24 -0.47
N PHE A 97 9.96 12.20 -0.02
CA PHE A 97 10.60 10.92 0.32
C PHE A 97 9.86 10.25 1.48
N SER A 98 9.65 8.94 1.36
CA SER A 98 8.74 8.21 2.22
C SER A 98 9.15 8.17 3.69
N MET A 99 8.17 8.15 4.59
CA MET A 99 8.35 8.20 6.05
C MET A 99 7.44 7.16 6.71
N TYR A 100 7.75 5.87 6.55
CA TYR A 100 6.93 4.82 7.17
C TYR A 100 7.18 4.67 8.66
N LEU A 101 6.16 4.23 9.39
CA LEU A 101 6.27 3.90 10.83
C LEU A 101 7.33 2.83 11.10
N GLU A 102 7.50 1.89 10.17
CA GLU A 102 8.45 0.78 10.30
C GLU A 102 9.87 1.14 9.84
N MET A 103 10.08 2.33 9.26
CA MET A 103 11.42 2.76 8.87
C MET A 103 12.28 3.08 10.10
N ALA A 104 13.56 2.71 10.03
CA ALA A 104 14.52 3.12 11.04
C ALA A 104 14.59 4.67 11.15
N PRO A 105 14.66 5.25 12.35
CA PRO A 105 14.69 6.71 12.53
C PRO A 105 15.81 7.43 11.76
N ALA A 106 16.95 6.77 11.54
CA ALA A 106 18.04 7.30 10.73
C ALA A 106 17.64 7.49 9.26
N MET A 107 16.84 6.57 8.70
CA MET A 107 16.32 6.68 7.33
C MET A 107 15.26 7.77 7.23
N GLN A 108 14.38 7.86 8.21
CA GLN A 108 13.40 8.94 8.31
C GLN A 108 14.07 10.32 8.35
N MET A 109 15.08 10.50 9.21
CA MET A 109 15.90 11.72 9.27
C MET A 109 16.56 12.03 7.93
N TYR A 110 17.14 11.01 7.28
CA TYR A 110 17.75 11.16 5.96
C TYR A 110 16.74 11.63 4.91
N ASN A 111 15.52 11.11 4.93
CA ASN A 111 14.46 11.46 3.99
C ASN A 111 13.97 12.90 4.17
N VAL A 112 13.86 13.36 5.42
CA VAL A 112 13.62 14.78 5.74
C VAL A 112 14.76 15.64 5.21
N PHE A 113 16.03 15.25 5.42
CA PHE A 113 17.17 16.00 4.89
C PHE A 113 17.13 16.08 3.36
N ARG A 114 16.90 14.96 2.65
CA ARG A 114 16.82 14.92 1.18
C ARG A 114 15.72 15.84 0.65
N ASN A 115 14.54 15.79 1.25
CA ASN A 115 13.41 16.67 0.92
C ASN A 115 13.82 18.15 1.02
N ARG A 116 14.31 18.56 2.21
CA ARG A 116 14.64 19.97 2.49
C ARG A 116 15.81 20.46 1.65
N TRP A 117 16.81 19.63 1.43
CA TRP A 117 17.97 19.98 0.61
C TRP A 117 17.58 20.19 -0.85
N CYS A 118 16.79 19.29 -1.45
CA CYS A 118 16.32 19.45 -2.84
C CYS A 118 15.45 20.70 -2.98
N GLY A 119 14.55 20.95 -2.03
CA GLY A 119 13.72 22.15 -2.02
C GLY A 119 14.55 23.45 -1.90
N ALA A 120 15.53 23.49 -1.00
CA ALA A 120 16.44 24.64 -0.85
C ALA A 120 17.29 24.85 -2.11
N TYR A 121 17.76 23.76 -2.74
CA TYR A 121 18.49 23.82 -4.00
C TYR A 121 17.65 24.43 -5.11
N TRP A 122 16.43 23.94 -5.33
CA TRP A 122 15.55 24.47 -6.36
C TRP A 122 15.14 25.92 -6.09
N ALA A 123 14.87 26.29 -4.84
CA ALA A 123 14.61 27.67 -4.46
C ALA A 123 15.81 28.58 -4.79
N SER A 124 17.04 28.12 -4.53
CA SER A 124 18.27 28.87 -4.88
C SER A 124 18.46 29.09 -6.39
N LYS A 125 17.77 28.30 -7.22
CA LYS A 125 17.77 28.38 -8.69
C LYS A 125 16.57 29.17 -9.24
N GLY A 126 15.79 29.83 -8.36
CA GLY A 126 14.65 30.66 -8.74
C GLY A 126 13.32 29.91 -8.90
N ILE A 127 13.28 28.61 -8.62
CA ILE A 127 12.03 27.84 -8.64
C ILE A 127 11.21 28.23 -7.40
N ARG A 128 9.91 28.42 -7.59
CA ARG A 128 8.98 28.67 -6.48
C ARG A 128 8.66 27.36 -5.79
N VAL A 129 9.25 27.11 -4.63
CA VAL A 129 9.14 25.84 -3.92
C VAL A 129 8.19 25.94 -2.72
N ILE A 130 7.28 24.99 -2.58
CA ILE A 130 6.45 24.80 -1.37
C ILE A 130 6.95 23.53 -0.65
N PRO A 131 7.29 23.58 0.65
CA PRO A 131 7.71 22.40 1.38
C PRO A 131 6.58 21.38 1.53
N THR A 132 6.84 20.14 1.12
CA THR A 132 6.01 18.98 1.49
C THR A 132 6.38 18.50 2.90
N VAL A 133 5.37 18.25 3.71
CA VAL A 133 5.51 17.79 5.10
C VAL A 133 5.00 16.36 5.21
N ASN A 134 5.81 15.51 5.82
CA ASN A 134 5.53 14.11 6.08
C ASN A 134 6.24 13.72 7.39
N TRP A 135 5.72 12.72 8.10
CA TRP A 135 6.15 12.34 9.44
C TRP A 135 6.01 10.83 9.65
N GLY A 136 6.83 10.29 10.55
CA GLY A 136 6.64 8.93 11.08
C GLY A 136 5.69 8.98 12.27
N ASP A 137 6.07 8.36 13.39
CA ASP A 137 5.39 8.54 14.67
C ASP A 137 5.87 9.82 15.39
N GLU A 138 5.41 10.01 16.63
CA GLU A 138 5.78 11.14 17.49
C GLU A 138 7.29 11.25 17.74
N SER A 139 8.03 10.14 17.62
CA SER A 139 9.50 10.16 17.75
C SER A 139 10.18 10.99 16.66
N THR A 140 9.48 11.22 15.53
CA THR A 140 9.99 12.02 14.41
C THR A 140 9.77 13.52 14.58
N PHE A 141 8.92 13.96 15.53
CA PHE A 141 8.53 15.37 15.69
C PHE A 141 9.68 16.28 16.12
N ASP A 142 10.74 15.68 16.63
CA ASP A 142 12.01 16.35 16.93
C ASP A 142 12.72 16.90 15.69
N PHE A 143 12.40 16.41 14.49
CA PHE A 143 13.12 16.79 13.27
C PHE A 143 12.26 16.92 12.00
N CYS A 144 11.10 16.27 11.88
CA CYS A 144 10.36 16.23 10.61
C CYS A 144 9.82 17.60 10.17
N PHE A 145 9.65 18.54 11.10
CA PHE A 145 9.25 19.93 10.82
C PHE A 145 10.44 20.90 10.66
N ASP A 146 11.67 20.46 10.89
CA ASP A 146 12.86 21.30 10.70
C ASP A 146 13.04 21.66 9.22
N GLY A 147 13.66 22.82 8.98
CA GLY A 147 13.89 23.33 7.63
C GLY A 147 12.68 24.00 6.98
N ILE A 148 11.57 24.17 7.72
CA ILE A 148 10.39 24.91 7.27
C ILE A 148 10.24 26.17 8.13
N GLU A 149 10.07 27.31 7.47
CA GLU A 149 9.87 28.59 8.17
C GLU A 149 8.45 28.71 8.72
N LYS A 150 8.32 29.35 9.88
CA LYS A 150 7.01 29.66 10.46
C LYS A 150 6.16 30.50 9.51
N GLY A 151 4.86 30.21 9.45
CA GLY A 151 3.94 30.87 8.53
C GLY A 151 4.10 30.45 7.07
N SER A 152 4.92 29.46 6.72
CA SER A 152 5.05 29.01 5.34
C SER A 152 3.76 28.33 4.85
N VAL A 153 3.50 28.44 3.54
CA VAL A 153 2.62 27.50 2.85
C VAL A 153 3.27 26.13 2.89
N VAL A 154 2.50 25.09 3.16
CA VAL A 154 2.95 23.70 3.22
C VAL A 154 2.03 22.79 2.39
N ALA A 155 2.54 21.63 1.98
CA ALA A 155 1.73 20.60 1.34
C ALA A 155 1.76 19.28 2.13
N VAL A 156 0.62 18.62 2.21
CA VAL A 156 0.43 17.29 2.83
C VAL A 156 -0.45 16.43 1.91
N SER A 157 -0.44 15.12 2.12
CA SER A 157 -1.29 14.18 1.39
C SER A 157 -2.01 13.25 2.35
N THR A 158 -3.34 13.21 2.27
CA THR A 158 -4.15 12.23 3.01
C THR A 158 -4.32 10.92 2.25
N TYR A 159 -3.79 10.80 1.03
CA TYR A 159 -4.02 9.65 0.15
C TYR A 159 -3.69 8.30 0.82
N MET A 160 -2.50 8.17 1.43
CA MET A 160 -2.09 6.92 2.12
C MET A 160 -2.66 6.79 3.53
N ALA A 161 -3.20 7.88 4.08
CA ALA A 161 -3.87 7.89 5.38
C ALA A 161 -5.35 7.51 5.24
N SER A 162 -5.96 7.71 4.08
CA SER A 162 -7.38 7.47 3.82
C SER A 162 -7.67 5.99 3.69
N GLU A 163 -8.93 5.61 3.89
CA GLU A 163 -9.36 4.25 3.64
C GLU A 163 -9.18 3.87 2.16
N HIS A 164 -8.50 2.76 1.89
CA HIS A 164 -8.34 2.21 0.54
C HIS A 164 -8.11 0.71 0.61
N ASP A 165 -8.38 -0.03 -0.46
CA ASP A 165 -7.99 -1.45 -0.61
C ASP A 165 -8.40 -2.37 0.56
N HIS A 166 -9.56 -2.12 1.18
CA HIS A 166 -10.07 -2.84 2.35
C HIS A 166 -9.21 -2.72 3.60
N ARG A 167 -8.48 -1.61 3.70
CA ARG A 167 -7.81 -1.15 4.91
C ARG A 167 -8.61 0.00 5.52
N LYS A 168 -8.63 0.06 6.85
CA LYS A 168 -9.09 1.21 7.61
C LYS A 168 -8.19 2.41 7.29
N ASP A 169 -8.68 3.60 7.60
CA ASP A 169 -7.84 4.78 7.58
C ASP A 169 -6.76 4.69 8.68
N GLN A 170 -5.77 5.57 8.56
CA GLN A 170 -4.74 5.81 9.56
C GLN A 170 -4.92 7.23 10.14
N LYS A 171 -6.18 7.63 10.36
CA LYS A 171 -6.52 9.02 10.72
C LYS A 171 -5.84 9.48 12.01
N GLU A 172 -5.81 8.64 13.04
CA GLU A 172 -5.20 9.01 14.34
C GLU A 172 -3.72 9.36 14.19
N TRP A 173 -2.96 8.53 13.47
CA TRP A 173 -1.55 8.78 13.13
C TRP A 173 -1.39 10.07 12.32
N PHE A 174 -2.20 10.24 11.27
CA PHE A 174 -2.11 11.43 10.41
C PHE A 174 -2.41 12.69 11.22
N MET A 175 -3.48 12.68 12.03
CA MET A 175 -3.88 13.83 12.83
C MET A 175 -2.88 14.18 13.93
N ALA A 176 -2.18 13.20 14.50
CA ALA A 176 -1.11 13.48 15.48
C ALA A 176 0.00 14.34 14.88
N GLY A 177 0.55 13.95 13.72
CA GLY A 177 1.58 14.74 13.05
C GLY A 177 1.05 16.02 12.40
N TYR A 178 -0.18 16.01 11.90
CA TYR A 178 -0.83 17.20 11.35
C TYR A 178 -1.03 18.29 12.42
N ASN A 179 -1.50 17.93 13.61
CA ASN A 179 -1.68 18.88 14.71
C ASN A 179 -0.35 19.43 15.21
N GLU A 180 0.69 18.59 15.28
CA GLU A 180 2.04 19.06 15.62
C GLU A 180 2.62 19.97 14.53
N MET A 181 2.37 19.68 13.24
CA MET A 181 2.71 20.55 12.12
C MET A 181 2.09 21.94 12.30
N LEU A 182 0.79 22.02 12.61
CA LEU A 182 0.10 23.28 12.86
C LEU A 182 0.76 24.06 14.00
N ARG A 183 1.10 23.38 15.11
CA ARG A 183 1.73 24.00 16.29
C ARG A 183 3.14 24.53 16.01
N ARG A 184 3.91 23.82 15.19
CA ARG A 184 5.35 24.09 14.96
C ARG A 184 5.57 25.11 13.85
N ILE A 185 4.85 24.94 12.75
CA ILE A 185 5.02 25.73 11.53
C ILE A 185 4.03 26.90 11.51
N GLU A 186 2.86 26.79 12.15
CA GLU A 186 1.80 27.81 12.09
C GLU A 186 1.51 28.22 10.63
N PRO A 187 1.22 27.25 9.73
CA PRO A 187 1.20 27.52 8.29
C PRO A 187 0.10 28.51 7.92
N GLU A 188 0.41 29.45 7.01
CA GLU A 188 -0.58 30.42 6.53
C GLU A 188 -1.60 29.79 5.56
N ARG A 189 -1.22 28.69 4.92
CA ARG A 189 -2.07 27.89 4.02
C ARG A 189 -1.53 26.47 3.88
N ILE A 190 -2.42 25.51 3.68
CA ILE A 190 -2.10 24.08 3.63
C ILE A 190 -2.69 23.49 2.35
N ILE A 191 -1.85 23.05 1.42
CA ILE A 191 -2.30 22.27 0.27
C ILE A 191 -2.51 20.83 0.75
N CYS A 192 -3.73 20.33 0.65
CA CYS A 192 -4.06 18.94 0.97
C CYS A 192 -4.36 18.19 -0.33
N TYR A 193 -3.47 17.26 -0.71
CA TYR A 193 -3.69 16.35 -1.81
C TYR A 193 -4.52 15.15 -1.35
N ASN A 194 -5.62 14.87 -2.06
CA ASN A 194 -6.70 13.97 -1.66
C ASN A 194 -7.64 14.58 -0.60
N THR A 195 -8.78 13.91 -0.36
CA THR A 195 -9.86 14.40 0.52
C THR A 195 -9.34 14.66 1.94
N PRO A 196 -9.48 15.88 2.49
CA PRO A 196 -9.12 16.19 3.86
C PRO A 196 -9.98 15.41 4.86
N PHE A 197 -9.41 15.05 6.01
CA PHE A 197 -10.24 14.57 7.12
C PHE A 197 -11.08 15.73 7.67
N PRO A 198 -12.33 15.48 8.13
CA PRO A 198 -13.19 16.52 8.70
C PRO A 198 -12.56 17.28 9.87
N GLU A 199 -11.65 16.64 10.60
CA GLU A 199 -10.96 17.21 11.76
C GLU A 199 -9.75 18.10 11.41
N MET A 200 -9.35 18.17 10.14
CA MET A 200 -8.24 19.03 9.71
C MET A 200 -8.60 20.51 9.84
N GLN A 201 -7.77 21.26 10.57
CA GLN A 201 -7.93 22.69 10.85
C GLN A 201 -6.93 23.56 10.06
N GLY A 202 -7.28 24.83 9.84
CA GLY A 202 -6.44 25.80 9.15
C GLY A 202 -7.02 26.20 7.79
N ASP A 203 -6.25 26.98 7.04
CA ASP A 203 -6.63 27.40 5.68
C ASP A 203 -6.22 26.33 4.67
N ILE A 204 -7.14 25.40 4.38
CA ILE A 204 -6.88 24.22 3.56
C ILE A 204 -7.30 24.47 2.12
N VAL A 205 -6.34 24.35 1.20
CA VAL A 205 -6.57 24.23 -0.24
C VAL A 205 -6.71 22.75 -0.57
N TYR A 206 -7.94 22.30 -0.74
CA TYR A 206 -8.24 20.94 -1.18
C TYR A 206 -7.86 20.77 -2.64
N VAL A 207 -6.98 19.81 -2.92
CA VAL A 207 -6.66 19.35 -4.27
C VAL A 207 -7.23 17.95 -4.46
N ASP A 208 -8.18 17.85 -5.38
CA ASP A 208 -8.81 16.60 -5.76
C ASP A 208 -7.79 15.64 -6.43
N TYR A 209 -7.67 14.44 -5.87
CA TYR A 209 -6.75 13.40 -6.36
C TYR A 209 -7.08 12.99 -7.78
N GLU A 210 -8.36 12.67 -8.06
CA GLU A 210 -8.78 12.15 -9.36
C GLU A 210 -8.56 13.21 -10.44
N ARG A 211 -8.99 14.46 -10.23
CA ARG A 211 -8.79 15.57 -11.20
C ARG A 211 -7.31 15.90 -11.43
N SER A 212 -6.46 15.68 -10.44
CA SER A 212 -5.00 15.87 -10.56
C SER A 212 -4.27 14.60 -11.00
N SER A 213 -4.97 13.47 -11.13
CA SER A 213 -4.40 12.21 -11.55
C SER A 213 -4.16 12.17 -13.05
N TRP A 214 -3.28 11.25 -13.46
CA TRP A 214 -2.99 11.01 -14.88
C TRP A 214 -4.23 10.60 -15.70
N ARG A 215 -5.30 10.10 -15.06
CA ARG A 215 -6.52 9.65 -15.74
C ARG A 215 -7.26 10.79 -16.45
N TYR A 216 -7.07 12.02 -15.99
CA TYR A 216 -7.68 13.23 -16.54
C TYR A 216 -6.67 14.16 -17.23
N MET A 217 -5.49 13.64 -17.56
CA MET A 217 -4.53 14.29 -18.44
C MET A 217 -4.67 13.66 -19.82
N ASP A 218 -4.92 14.47 -20.84
CA ASP A 218 -5.25 14.08 -22.23
C ASP A 218 -4.03 13.52 -23.00
N TYR A 219 -3.25 12.67 -22.35
CA TYR A 219 -2.18 11.91 -22.99
C TYR A 219 -2.78 10.66 -23.63
N ASP A 220 -2.45 10.43 -24.92
CA ASP A 220 -2.63 9.15 -25.59
C ASP A 220 -2.41 8.01 -24.59
N GLN A 221 -3.40 7.11 -24.49
CA GLN A 221 -3.43 5.93 -23.63
C GLN A 221 -2.36 4.90 -24.03
N LYS A 222 -1.10 5.31 -24.20
CA LYS A 222 0.03 4.40 -24.25
C LYS A 222 0.12 3.78 -22.86
N ALA A 223 -0.34 2.54 -22.77
CA ALA A 223 -0.18 1.68 -21.63
C ALA A 223 1.22 1.89 -21.05
N MET A 224 1.29 2.25 -19.77
CA MET A 224 2.54 2.19 -19.04
C MET A 224 3.06 0.76 -19.23
N PRO A 225 4.28 0.56 -19.77
CA PRO A 225 4.89 -0.76 -19.72
C PRO A 225 4.87 -1.21 -18.26
N HIS A 226 4.50 -2.47 -18.03
CA HIS A 226 4.53 -3.07 -16.70
C HIS A 226 5.96 -2.91 -16.15
N GLU A 227 6.17 -1.90 -15.31
CA GLU A 227 7.46 -1.68 -14.64
C GLU A 227 7.64 -2.85 -13.67
N ASP A 228 8.69 -3.63 -13.91
CA ASP A 228 9.08 -4.69 -12.99
C ASP A 228 9.56 -4.06 -11.69
N LEU A 229 8.65 -3.95 -10.71
CA LEU A 229 8.94 -3.38 -9.40
C LEU A 229 9.95 -4.23 -8.61
N ASP A 230 10.22 -5.47 -9.05
CA ASP A 230 11.23 -6.31 -8.43
C ASP A 230 12.63 -5.71 -8.59
N CYS A 231 12.90 -4.91 -9.63
CA CYS A 231 14.19 -4.26 -9.82
C CYS A 231 14.55 -3.23 -8.71
N TYR A 232 13.54 -2.76 -7.96
CA TYR A 232 13.72 -1.87 -6.81
C TYR A 232 13.79 -2.63 -5.48
N LYS A 233 13.51 -3.94 -5.48
CA LYS A 233 13.81 -4.83 -4.36
C LYS A 233 15.30 -5.15 -4.43
N ILE A 234 15.93 -5.27 -3.27
CA ILE A 234 17.28 -5.83 -3.21
C ILE A 234 17.19 -7.27 -3.75
N GLY A 235 17.92 -7.56 -4.84
CA GLY A 235 17.91 -8.86 -5.53
C GLY A 235 17.25 -8.90 -6.91
N GLY A 236 16.61 -7.81 -7.38
CA GLY A 236 15.92 -7.79 -8.69
C GLY A 236 16.80 -7.54 -9.92
N ALA A 237 18.10 -7.31 -9.75
CA ALA A 237 19.05 -7.36 -10.88
C ALA A 237 19.57 -8.79 -11.01
N ASN A 238 19.66 -9.33 -12.23
CA ASN A 238 20.39 -10.57 -12.49
C ASN A 238 21.81 -10.44 -11.94
N HIS A 239 22.07 -11.00 -10.75
CA HIS A 239 23.37 -10.98 -10.11
C HIS A 239 23.63 -12.29 -9.38
N THR A 240 24.88 -12.74 -9.52
CA THR A 240 25.47 -13.96 -8.98
C THR A 240 25.26 -14.06 -7.46
N PHE A 241 24.83 -15.23 -7.01
CA PHE A 241 24.56 -15.63 -5.63
C PHE A 241 25.59 -15.10 -4.61
N CYS A 242 25.13 -14.29 -3.65
CA CYS A 242 25.75 -14.15 -2.33
C CYS A 242 24.66 -13.97 -1.25
N ASP A 243 24.88 -14.56 -0.07
CA ASP A 243 23.94 -14.57 1.06
C ASP A 243 23.58 -13.14 1.49
N THR A 244 22.33 -12.73 1.28
CA THR A 244 21.82 -11.41 1.69
C THR A 244 20.41 -11.54 2.28
N MET A 245 20.13 -10.80 3.36
CA MET A 245 18.89 -10.85 4.17
C MET A 245 17.79 -9.90 3.66
N ASP A 246 16.53 -10.37 3.70
CA ASP A 246 15.29 -9.87 3.07
C ASP A 246 14.70 -8.49 3.52
N ALA A 247 15.47 -7.57 4.09
CA ALA A 247 14.89 -6.48 4.90
C ALA A 247 14.57 -5.12 4.23
N TYR A 248 14.62 -4.95 2.90
CA TYR A 248 14.53 -3.59 2.32
C TYR A 248 13.71 -3.47 1.03
N MET A 249 12.42 -3.13 1.19
CA MET A 249 11.58 -2.55 0.14
C MET A 249 11.12 -1.15 0.61
N ILE A 250 11.31 -0.11 -0.21
CA ILE A 250 10.81 1.25 0.07
C ILE A 250 9.75 1.60 -0.98
N GLY A 251 8.48 1.59 -0.56
CA GLY A 251 7.36 2.17 -1.30
C GLY A 251 7.18 3.67 -1.01
N LYS A 252 6.08 4.24 -1.52
CA LYS A 252 5.58 5.59 -1.26
C LYS A 252 4.85 5.67 0.07
N GLY A 253 5.00 6.76 0.83
CA GLY A 253 3.93 7.25 1.71
C GLY A 253 4.36 7.70 3.09
N GLY A 254 3.35 7.92 3.93
CA GLY A 254 3.47 8.04 5.37
C GLY A 254 2.50 7.06 6.04
N GLY A 255 2.71 6.81 7.31
CA GLY A 255 1.95 5.83 8.08
C GLY A 255 2.60 4.45 7.99
N SER A 256 1.84 3.39 8.25
CA SER A 256 2.36 2.03 8.12
C SER A 256 2.63 1.70 6.64
N ALA A 257 3.78 1.09 6.36
CA ALA A 257 4.06 0.48 5.05
C ALA A 257 3.06 -0.63 4.70
N TYR A 258 2.48 -1.26 5.73
CA TYR A 258 1.41 -2.25 5.62
C TYR A 258 0.01 -1.61 5.59
N GLY A 259 -0.07 -0.28 5.56
CA GLY A 259 -1.29 0.52 5.55
C GLY A 259 -2.13 0.36 6.81
N GLY A 260 -3.36 0.87 6.77
CA GLY A 260 -4.27 0.70 7.89
C GLY A 260 -4.69 -0.75 8.12
N LYS A 261 -5.20 -1.03 9.32
CA LYS A 261 -5.68 -2.37 9.69
C LYS A 261 -6.74 -2.87 8.73
N TRP A 262 -6.79 -4.17 8.52
CA TRP A 262 -7.78 -4.82 7.68
C TRP A 262 -9.21 -4.51 8.15
N ARG A 263 -10.11 -4.45 7.17
CA ARG A 263 -11.54 -4.44 7.41
C ARG A 263 -12.27 -5.34 6.41
N PRO A 264 -13.40 -5.94 6.80
CA PRO A 264 -14.24 -6.68 5.88
C PRO A 264 -14.63 -5.83 4.68
N ASN A 265 -14.54 -6.39 3.47
CA ASN A 265 -15.01 -5.68 2.28
C ASN A 265 -16.56 -5.64 2.28
N PRO A 266 -17.19 -4.44 2.20
CA PRO A 266 -18.65 -4.33 2.12
C PRO A 266 -19.28 -5.09 0.94
N ASN A 267 -18.53 -5.27 -0.15
CA ASN A 267 -18.97 -5.97 -1.35
C ASN A 267 -18.72 -7.50 -1.28
N LYS A 268 -18.07 -7.99 -0.22
CA LYS A 268 -17.84 -9.42 0.04
C LYS A 268 -18.46 -9.80 1.39
N PRO A 269 -19.75 -10.14 1.43
CA PRO A 269 -20.46 -10.42 2.67
C PRO A 269 -19.79 -11.49 3.54
N GLN A 270 -19.09 -12.45 2.93
CA GLN A 270 -18.35 -13.49 3.63
C GLN A 270 -17.22 -12.95 4.51
N ASP A 271 -16.59 -11.82 4.17
CA ASP A 271 -15.51 -11.24 4.99
C ASP A 271 -16.03 -10.82 6.37
N GLN A 272 -17.32 -10.49 6.47
CA GLN A 272 -17.97 -10.10 7.72
C GLN A 272 -18.05 -11.26 8.73
N ARG A 273 -17.72 -12.49 8.34
CA ARG A 273 -17.71 -13.64 9.24
C ARG A 273 -16.55 -13.62 10.24
N TYR A 274 -15.47 -12.89 9.94
CA TYR A 274 -14.26 -12.88 10.77
C TYR A 274 -14.31 -11.92 11.97
N LEU A 275 -15.30 -11.03 12.06
CA LEU A 275 -15.49 -10.09 13.16
C LEU A 275 -16.91 -10.18 13.70
N GLY A 276 -17.12 -10.27 15.01
CA GLY A 276 -18.44 -10.44 15.63
C GLY A 276 -18.43 -10.17 17.14
N ASN A 277 -19.46 -10.63 17.83
CA ASN A 277 -19.51 -10.54 19.29
C ASN A 277 -18.64 -11.63 19.93
N PRO A 278 -18.04 -11.38 21.11
CA PRO A 278 -17.29 -12.40 21.83
C PRO A 278 -18.10 -13.68 22.05
N GLY A 279 -17.53 -14.83 21.65
CA GLY A 279 -18.18 -16.15 21.77
C GLY A 279 -19.28 -16.44 20.74
N GLU A 280 -19.54 -15.54 19.78
CA GLU A 280 -20.45 -15.79 18.65
C GLU A 280 -19.90 -16.87 17.71
N ILE A 281 -20.79 -17.71 17.16
CA ILE A 281 -20.49 -18.56 16.00
C ILE A 281 -21.34 -18.09 14.82
N LYS A 282 -20.67 -17.72 13.73
CA LYS A 282 -21.31 -17.35 12.46
C LYS A 282 -21.30 -18.54 11.52
N ARG A 283 -22.37 -18.66 10.73
CA ARG A 283 -22.47 -19.68 9.67
C ARG A 283 -22.55 -18.98 8.32
N THR A 284 -21.60 -19.29 7.44
CA THR A 284 -21.54 -18.73 6.08
C THR A 284 -21.79 -19.84 5.08
N ILE A 285 -22.73 -19.62 4.15
CA ILE A 285 -22.96 -20.49 3.00
C ILE A 285 -22.44 -19.79 1.74
N MET A 286 -21.51 -20.43 1.05
CA MET A 286 -20.95 -19.96 -0.23
C MET A 286 -21.84 -20.34 -1.41
N ASN A 287 -21.54 -19.82 -2.61
CA ASN A 287 -22.35 -20.06 -3.81
C ASN A 287 -22.33 -21.53 -4.25
N ASN A 288 -21.24 -22.27 -3.99
CA ASN A 288 -21.14 -23.70 -4.26
C ASN A 288 -21.84 -24.57 -3.19
N GLY A 289 -22.41 -23.97 -2.15
CA GLY A 289 -23.03 -24.67 -1.02
C GLY A 289 -22.08 -25.03 0.12
N ASP A 290 -20.79 -24.70 0.01
CA ASP A 290 -19.83 -24.88 1.10
C ASP A 290 -20.27 -24.10 2.33
N VAL A 291 -20.09 -24.72 3.50
CA VAL A 291 -20.47 -24.15 4.78
C VAL A 291 -19.23 -23.92 5.63
N TYR A 292 -19.11 -22.68 6.14
CA TYR A 292 -18.05 -22.27 7.06
C TYR A 292 -18.70 -21.88 8.39
N LYS A 293 -18.14 -22.36 9.50
CA LYS A 293 -18.54 -21.96 10.86
C LYS A 293 -17.39 -21.22 11.53
N THR A 294 -17.55 -19.93 11.77
CA THR A 294 -16.48 -19.07 12.32
C THR A 294 -16.79 -18.74 13.77
N LYS A 295 -15.92 -19.12 14.70
CA LYS A 295 -16.05 -18.87 16.13
C LYS A 295 -15.24 -17.64 16.54
N MET A 296 -15.88 -16.71 17.24
CA MET A 296 -15.26 -15.49 17.75
C MET A 296 -14.63 -15.73 19.11
N GLY A 297 -13.40 -15.26 19.29
CA GLY A 297 -12.70 -15.20 20.56
C GLY A 297 -13.21 -14.05 21.46
N PRO A 298 -12.59 -13.86 22.63
CA PRO A 298 -13.02 -12.85 23.62
C PRO A 298 -12.96 -11.39 23.14
N ASP A 299 -12.16 -11.09 22.12
CA ASP A 299 -11.98 -9.77 21.53
C ASP A 299 -12.93 -9.51 20.33
N GLY A 300 -13.81 -10.46 20.02
CA GLY A 300 -14.74 -10.37 18.89
C GLY A 300 -14.10 -10.68 17.53
N ARG A 301 -12.85 -11.16 17.48
CA ARG A 301 -12.20 -11.63 16.25
C ARG A 301 -12.33 -13.14 16.12
N ALA A 302 -12.31 -13.66 14.90
CA ALA A 302 -12.30 -15.10 14.67
C ALA A 302 -11.08 -15.76 15.34
N GLU A 303 -11.30 -16.80 16.13
CA GLU A 303 -10.24 -17.64 16.72
C GLU A 303 -10.10 -18.98 16.00
N MET A 304 -11.21 -19.48 15.43
CA MET A 304 -11.30 -20.78 14.78
C MET A 304 -12.36 -20.73 13.68
N GLU A 305 -12.08 -21.33 12.54
CA GLU A 305 -13.05 -21.55 11.46
C GLU A 305 -13.13 -23.03 11.11
N ARG A 306 -14.34 -23.57 11.04
CA ARG A 306 -14.60 -24.94 10.59
C ARG A 306 -15.10 -24.93 9.16
N HIS A 307 -14.42 -25.70 8.32
CA HIS A 307 -14.75 -25.90 6.92
C HIS A 307 -15.54 -27.22 6.81
N GLU A 308 -16.79 -27.15 6.37
CA GLU A 308 -17.64 -28.32 6.10
C GLU A 308 -17.61 -28.66 4.59
N THR A 309 -16.41 -28.66 4.02
CA THR A 309 -16.16 -28.89 2.60
C THR A 309 -15.02 -29.90 2.42
N ASN A 310 -15.00 -30.54 1.26
CA ASN A 310 -13.97 -31.50 0.89
C ASN A 310 -13.02 -30.97 -0.20
N HIS A 311 -13.28 -29.79 -0.79
CA HIS A 311 -12.55 -29.21 -1.94
C HIS A 311 -12.20 -30.22 -3.06
N ASN A 312 -13.03 -31.26 -3.22
CA ASN A 312 -12.77 -32.40 -4.10
C ASN A 312 -11.42 -33.12 -3.83
N ARG A 313 -10.91 -33.07 -2.58
CA ARG A 313 -9.65 -33.63 -2.07
C ARG A 313 -9.77 -34.24 -0.67
N GLY A 314 -10.76 -35.13 -0.51
CA GLY A 314 -10.94 -35.89 0.74
C GLY A 314 -9.75 -36.79 1.11
N ASP A 315 -8.77 -36.97 0.21
CA ASP A 315 -7.49 -37.63 0.48
C ASP A 315 -6.48 -36.74 1.23
N LYS A 316 -6.67 -35.41 1.25
CA LYS A 316 -5.72 -34.45 1.84
C LYS A 316 -6.17 -33.89 3.19
N HIS A 317 -7.46 -33.91 3.47
CA HIS A 317 -8.02 -33.44 4.74
C HIS A 317 -9.36 -34.13 5.05
N THR A 318 -9.79 -34.06 6.30
CA THR A 318 -11.09 -34.58 6.73
C THR A 318 -12.21 -33.58 6.41
N ASN A 319 -13.45 -34.06 6.34
CA ASN A 319 -14.62 -33.20 6.32
C ASN A 319 -15.52 -33.55 7.53
N PRO A 320 -15.74 -32.63 8.47
CA PRO A 320 -15.18 -31.26 8.50
C PRO A 320 -13.70 -31.25 8.96
N HIS A 321 -13.05 -30.10 8.82
CA HIS A 321 -11.75 -29.77 9.39
C HIS A 321 -11.73 -28.33 9.90
N ASP A 322 -10.82 -28.01 10.82
CA ASP A 322 -10.77 -26.69 11.47
C ASP A 322 -9.46 -25.95 11.14
N HIS A 323 -9.52 -24.63 11.10
CA HIS A 323 -8.37 -23.73 10.97
C HIS A 323 -8.34 -22.77 12.15
N ARG A 324 -7.20 -22.69 12.85
CA ARG A 324 -6.95 -21.59 13.79
C ARG A 324 -6.74 -20.31 12.99
N ILE A 325 -7.40 -19.23 13.38
CA ILE A 325 -7.25 -17.94 12.70
C ILE A 325 -6.26 -17.08 13.49
N SER A 326 -5.14 -16.74 12.86
CA SER A 326 -4.18 -15.78 13.40
C SER A 326 -4.49 -14.38 12.91
N TRP A 327 -4.22 -13.40 13.76
CA TRP A 327 -4.27 -11.96 13.44
C TRP A 327 -2.91 -11.30 13.70
N ASP A 328 -1.89 -12.10 14.00
CA ASP A 328 -0.52 -11.66 14.33
C ASP A 328 0.24 -11.33 13.04
N ASN A 329 -0.17 -10.23 12.42
CA ASN A 329 0.46 -9.64 11.24
C ASN A 329 0.26 -8.12 11.27
N PRO A 330 1.12 -7.34 10.60
CA PRO A 330 1.15 -5.88 10.76
C PRO A 330 -0.15 -5.15 10.39
N ASP A 331 -0.88 -5.62 9.38
CA ASP A 331 -2.15 -5.05 8.95
C ASP A 331 -3.37 -5.74 9.60
N GLU A 332 -3.16 -6.63 10.57
CA GLU A 332 -4.21 -7.33 11.33
C GLU A 332 -5.33 -7.93 10.45
N HIS A 333 -4.97 -8.60 9.35
CA HIS A 333 -5.89 -9.43 8.57
C HIS A 333 -5.99 -10.85 9.15
N PRO A 334 -7.12 -11.56 8.96
CA PRO A 334 -7.24 -12.95 9.39
C PRO A 334 -6.40 -13.87 8.48
N VAL A 335 -5.60 -14.74 9.10
CA VAL A 335 -4.78 -15.74 8.41
C VAL A 335 -5.18 -17.14 8.91
N PRO A 336 -5.80 -17.97 8.06
CA PRO A 336 -6.05 -19.38 8.40
C PRO A 336 -4.74 -20.16 8.55
N GLY A 337 -4.59 -20.85 9.69
CA GLY A 337 -3.49 -21.79 9.92
C GLY A 337 -3.65 -23.09 9.11
N PRO A 338 -2.75 -24.08 9.29
CA PRO A 338 -2.88 -25.38 8.63
C PRO A 338 -4.14 -26.13 9.10
N PRO A 339 -4.70 -27.03 8.26
CA PRO A 339 -5.92 -27.76 8.59
C PRO A 339 -5.72 -28.71 9.77
N ILE A 340 -6.65 -28.67 10.72
CA ILE A 340 -6.77 -29.58 11.85
C ILE A 340 -7.77 -30.67 11.47
N ASN A 341 -7.24 -31.86 11.24
CA ASN A 341 -8.01 -33.01 10.75
C ASN A 341 -8.58 -33.86 11.88
N TYR A 342 -9.77 -34.41 11.64
CA TYR A 342 -10.53 -35.23 12.59
C TYR A 342 -10.88 -36.61 12.02
N PRO A 343 -9.89 -37.52 11.87
CA PRO A 343 -10.13 -38.84 11.28
C PRO A 343 -11.12 -39.70 12.07
N ASN A 344 -11.32 -39.39 13.36
CA ASN A 344 -12.24 -40.08 14.27
C ASN A 344 -13.52 -39.29 14.56
N GLY A 345 -13.84 -38.30 13.71
CA GLY A 345 -14.99 -37.41 13.90
C GLY A 345 -14.62 -36.10 14.61
N ALA A 346 -15.16 -35.00 14.10
CA ALA A 346 -14.85 -33.67 14.63
C ALA A 346 -15.58 -33.42 15.97
N PRO A 347 -14.93 -32.73 16.93
CA PRO A 347 -15.59 -32.33 18.17
C PRO A 347 -16.73 -31.37 17.87
N GLU A 348 -17.70 -31.29 18.77
CA GLU A 348 -18.78 -30.32 18.68
C GLU A 348 -18.21 -28.88 18.66
N PHE A 349 -18.66 -28.06 17.71
CA PHE A 349 -18.25 -26.67 17.58
C PHE A 349 -19.05 -25.80 18.58
N LYS A 350 -18.69 -25.88 19.87
CA LYS A 350 -19.45 -25.30 20.99
C LYS A 350 -19.24 -23.78 21.16
N ASN A 351 -20.34 -23.07 21.43
CA ASN A 351 -20.36 -21.69 21.94
C ASN A 351 -19.97 -21.65 23.43
N PHE A 352 -19.27 -20.60 23.88
CA PHE A 352 -18.90 -20.45 25.31
C PHE A 352 -20.01 -19.87 26.20
N SER A 353 -21.17 -19.51 25.63
CA SER A 353 -22.32 -19.02 26.40
C SER A 353 -23.60 -19.14 25.58
N GLU A 354 -24.68 -19.62 26.20
CA GLU A 354 -26.01 -19.92 25.63
C GLU A 354 -26.79 -18.74 25.00
N VAL A 355 -26.16 -17.61 24.60
CA VAL A 355 -26.90 -16.34 24.43
C VAL A 355 -26.84 -15.70 23.04
N PHE A 356 -26.00 -16.13 22.09
CA PHE A 356 -25.99 -15.53 20.74
C PHE A 356 -26.12 -16.59 19.63
N CYS A 357 -27.28 -16.58 18.97
CA CYS A 357 -27.67 -17.53 17.93
C CYS A 357 -26.96 -17.23 16.60
N MET A 358 -26.81 -18.27 15.78
CA MET A 358 -26.10 -18.26 14.48
C MET A 358 -26.61 -17.15 13.56
N LYS A 359 -25.75 -16.17 13.27
CA LYS A 359 -25.97 -15.25 12.15
C LYS A 359 -25.60 -15.97 10.86
N GLU A 360 -26.57 -16.13 9.97
CA GLU A 360 -26.37 -16.71 8.65
C GLU A 360 -25.94 -15.64 7.66
N ILE A 361 -24.86 -15.91 6.91
CA ILE A 361 -24.37 -15.06 5.82
C ILE A 361 -24.51 -15.87 4.54
N ILE A 362 -25.36 -15.38 3.63
CA ILE A 362 -25.54 -15.94 2.29
C ILE A 362 -24.78 -15.08 1.31
N VAL A 363 -23.83 -15.67 0.59
CA VAL A 363 -23.01 -14.96 -0.39
C VAL A 363 -23.79 -14.78 -1.70
N PRO A 364 -23.87 -13.57 -2.28
CA PRO A 364 -24.49 -13.37 -3.59
C PRO A 364 -23.65 -13.91 -4.74
N TYR A 365 -24.31 -14.35 -5.81
CA TYR A 365 -23.66 -14.74 -7.06
C TYR A 365 -22.79 -13.61 -7.64
N GLY A 366 -21.57 -13.93 -8.09
CA GLY A 366 -20.64 -12.98 -8.73
C GLY A 366 -19.87 -12.04 -7.79
N SER A 367 -20.18 -11.99 -6.49
CA SER A 367 -19.50 -11.15 -5.49
C SER A 367 -18.04 -11.56 -5.18
N MET A 368 -17.60 -12.71 -5.71
CA MET A 368 -16.31 -13.31 -5.39
C MET A 368 -15.26 -13.14 -6.49
N ASN A 369 -15.60 -12.55 -7.63
CA ASN A 369 -14.62 -12.34 -8.71
C ASN A 369 -13.50 -11.39 -8.26
N PHE A 370 -12.30 -11.60 -8.81
CA PHE A 370 -11.17 -10.69 -8.60
C PHE A 370 -11.28 -9.52 -9.58
N GLU A 371 -11.15 -8.29 -9.09
CA GLU A 371 -11.12 -7.09 -9.93
C GLU A 371 -9.73 -6.89 -10.53
N THR A 372 -8.67 -7.29 -9.81
CA THR A 372 -7.28 -7.13 -10.23
C THR A 372 -6.43 -8.35 -9.91
N ILE A 373 -5.33 -8.53 -10.66
CA ILE A 373 -4.32 -9.56 -10.36
C ILE A 373 -3.70 -9.33 -8.97
N SER A 374 -3.51 -8.08 -8.54
CA SER A 374 -2.97 -7.78 -7.21
C SER A 374 -3.90 -8.25 -6.09
N GLU A 375 -5.22 -8.14 -6.27
CA GLU A 375 -6.20 -8.68 -5.33
C GLU A 375 -6.08 -10.20 -5.22
N PHE A 376 -5.92 -10.89 -6.35
CA PHE A 376 -5.68 -12.34 -6.39
C PHE A 376 -4.41 -12.75 -5.66
N LYS A 377 -3.27 -12.10 -5.99
CA LYS A 377 -1.99 -12.37 -5.34
C LYS A 377 -2.08 -12.17 -3.83
N ARG A 378 -2.74 -11.10 -3.38
CA ARG A 378 -2.95 -10.83 -1.94
C ARG A 378 -3.74 -11.95 -1.28
N SER A 379 -4.88 -12.35 -1.85
CA SER A 379 -5.74 -13.40 -1.28
C SER A 379 -4.98 -14.73 -1.15
N ILE A 380 -4.27 -15.16 -2.18
CA ILE A 380 -3.44 -16.38 -2.09
C ILE A 380 -2.33 -16.24 -1.05
N ASN A 381 -1.67 -15.09 -0.96
CA ASN A 381 -0.63 -14.84 0.03
C ASN A 381 -1.15 -14.88 1.47
N TRP A 382 -2.42 -14.53 1.68
CA TRP A 382 -3.11 -14.65 2.98
C TRP A 382 -3.58 -16.07 3.30
N GLY A 383 -3.42 -17.00 2.36
CA GLY A 383 -3.77 -18.40 2.53
C GLY A 383 -5.14 -18.77 2.01
N ALA A 384 -5.72 -17.95 1.13
CA ALA A 384 -7.05 -18.21 0.60
C ALA A 384 -7.17 -19.59 -0.08
N GLU A 385 -8.24 -20.29 0.25
CA GLU A 385 -8.78 -21.40 -0.52
C GLU A 385 -9.74 -20.83 -1.56
N ILE A 386 -9.52 -21.11 -2.85
CA ILE A 386 -10.23 -20.52 -3.98
C ILE A 386 -10.75 -21.63 -4.88
N GLU A 387 -12.03 -21.58 -5.22
CA GLU A 387 -12.66 -22.38 -6.26
C GLU A 387 -13.22 -21.46 -7.35
N PHE A 388 -12.89 -21.74 -8.61
CA PHE A 388 -13.39 -20.98 -9.74
C PHE A 388 -13.71 -21.87 -10.95
N GLU A 389 -14.61 -21.38 -11.80
CA GLU A 389 -15.02 -22.03 -13.03
C GLU A 389 -14.47 -21.28 -14.25
N TRP A 390 -13.96 -22.06 -15.21
CA TRP A 390 -13.56 -21.57 -16.53
C TRP A 390 -13.91 -22.62 -17.60
N ASN A 391 -14.63 -22.19 -18.65
CA ASN A 391 -15.05 -23.04 -19.77
C ASN A 391 -15.71 -24.37 -19.35
N GLY A 392 -16.54 -24.35 -18.30
CA GLY A 392 -17.24 -25.53 -17.77
C GLY A 392 -16.38 -26.49 -16.96
N ALA A 393 -15.13 -26.14 -16.67
CA ALA A 393 -14.25 -26.87 -15.77
C ALA A 393 -14.03 -26.09 -14.46
N VAL A 394 -13.98 -26.83 -13.35
CA VAL A 394 -13.77 -26.28 -12.00
C VAL A 394 -12.31 -26.46 -11.61
N PHE A 395 -11.73 -25.42 -11.02
CA PHE A 395 -10.34 -25.37 -10.58
C PHE A 395 -10.28 -24.93 -9.13
N ASN A 396 -9.32 -25.46 -8.40
CA ASN A 396 -9.11 -25.18 -6.98
C ASN A 396 -7.68 -24.71 -6.74
N ILE A 397 -7.54 -23.74 -5.83
CA ILE A 397 -6.26 -23.27 -5.28
C ILE A 397 -6.37 -23.34 -3.77
N ILE A 398 -5.52 -24.12 -3.13
CA ILE A 398 -5.51 -24.32 -1.68
C ILE A 398 -4.07 -24.43 -1.19
N ARG A 399 -3.88 -24.41 0.15
CA ARG A 399 -2.57 -24.62 0.78
C ARG A 399 -2.59 -25.90 1.62
N TYR A 400 -1.96 -26.96 1.13
CA TYR A 400 -1.73 -28.20 1.88
C TYR A 400 -0.36 -28.81 1.55
N GLY A 401 0.09 -29.78 2.36
CA GLY A 401 1.34 -30.51 2.13
C GLY A 401 2.59 -29.88 2.77
N THR A 402 3.77 -30.40 2.43
CA THR A 402 5.07 -29.95 2.96
C THR A 402 5.25 -28.45 2.75
N ASP A 403 5.32 -27.74 3.88
CA ASP A 403 5.57 -26.29 4.04
C ASP A 403 4.42 -25.32 3.67
N GLY A 404 3.18 -25.79 3.49
CA GLY A 404 2.02 -24.88 3.31
C GLY A 404 2.05 -24.06 2.00
N LYS A 405 2.63 -24.65 0.95
CA LYS A 405 2.80 -24.04 -0.37
C LYS A 405 1.49 -23.93 -1.14
N ILE A 406 1.46 -23.01 -2.11
CA ILE A 406 0.30 -22.76 -2.97
C ILE A 406 0.14 -23.96 -3.90
N THR A 407 -1.04 -24.56 -3.94
CA THR A 407 -1.30 -25.72 -4.80
C THR A 407 -2.54 -25.48 -5.65
N ILE A 408 -2.38 -25.56 -6.97
CA ILE A 408 -3.46 -25.37 -7.96
C ILE A 408 -3.71 -26.66 -8.75
N TYR A 409 -4.97 -27.00 -9.01
CA TYR A 409 -5.37 -28.19 -9.76
C TYR A 409 -6.77 -28.05 -10.38
N ALA A 410 -7.08 -28.86 -11.39
CA ALA A 410 -8.44 -29.07 -11.88
C ALA A 410 -9.19 -30.06 -10.99
N ALA A 411 -10.45 -29.77 -10.66
CA ALA A 411 -11.27 -30.59 -9.78
C ALA A 411 -11.38 -32.04 -10.28
N ASN A 412 -11.26 -33.01 -9.36
CA ASN A 412 -11.28 -34.45 -9.63
C ASN A 412 -10.17 -34.96 -10.58
N LYS A 413 -9.11 -34.17 -10.81
CA LYS A 413 -7.95 -34.52 -11.66
C LYS A 413 -6.64 -34.31 -10.91
N PRO A 414 -6.31 -35.17 -9.91
CA PRO A 414 -5.11 -35.01 -9.08
C PRO A 414 -3.80 -34.97 -9.88
N GLU A 415 -3.76 -35.57 -11.07
CA GLU A 415 -2.63 -35.52 -12.00
C GLU A 415 -2.32 -34.12 -12.55
N THR A 416 -3.24 -33.16 -12.41
CA THR A 416 -3.05 -31.77 -12.85
C THR A 416 -2.44 -30.87 -11.77
N GLU A 417 -2.17 -31.43 -10.59
CA GLU A 417 -1.64 -30.68 -9.45
C GLU A 417 -0.29 -30.04 -9.73
N LYS A 418 -0.20 -28.74 -9.42
CA LYS A 418 1.04 -27.96 -9.45
C LYS A 418 1.24 -27.26 -8.11
N VAL A 419 2.39 -27.52 -7.48
CA VAL A 419 2.85 -26.79 -6.30
C VAL A 419 3.64 -25.57 -6.77
N CYS A 420 3.36 -24.42 -6.16
CA CYS A 420 3.93 -23.12 -6.48
C CYS A 420 4.50 -22.47 -5.21
N GLU A 421 5.69 -21.89 -5.32
CA GLU A 421 6.32 -21.12 -4.24
C GLU A 421 5.71 -19.72 -4.14
N THR A 422 5.27 -19.17 -5.27
CA THR A 422 4.75 -17.79 -5.36
C THR A 422 3.41 -17.72 -6.09
N ALA A 423 2.66 -16.65 -5.83
CA ALA A 423 1.44 -16.37 -6.58
C ALA A 423 1.71 -16.13 -8.08
N ASP A 424 2.89 -15.64 -8.46
CA ASP A 424 3.29 -15.51 -9.86
C ASP A 424 3.45 -16.86 -10.56
N GLU A 425 4.03 -17.86 -9.89
CA GLU A 425 4.11 -19.22 -10.43
C GLU A 425 2.73 -19.88 -10.61
N ALA A 426 1.79 -19.57 -9.70
CA ALA A 426 0.41 -20.01 -9.81
C ALA A 426 -0.32 -19.34 -10.99
N LEU A 427 -0.04 -18.06 -11.27
CA LEU A 427 -0.59 -17.33 -12.42
C LEU A 427 -0.14 -17.91 -13.78
N GLU A 428 0.98 -18.63 -13.82
CA GLU A 428 1.44 -19.33 -15.02
C GLU A 428 0.80 -20.73 -15.21
N TYR A 429 -0.14 -21.12 -14.37
CA TYR A 429 -0.87 -22.38 -14.53
C TYR A 429 -1.83 -22.31 -15.73
N MET A 430 -1.89 -23.40 -16.50
CA MET A 430 -2.77 -23.53 -17.67
C MET A 430 -4.15 -24.03 -17.25
N VAL A 431 -5.18 -23.26 -17.57
CA VAL A 431 -6.59 -23.53 -17.26
C VAL A 431 -7.30 -23.86 -18.57
N GLY A 432 -7.13 -25.10 -19.04
CA GLY A 432 -7.43 -25.46 -20.42
C GLY A 432 -6.35 -24.90 -21.36
N ASP A 433 -6.76 -24.14 -22.37
CA ASP A 433 -5.84 -23.53 -23.34
C ASP A 433 -5.36 -22.11 -22.92
N ASP A 434 -5.92 -21.55 -21.85
CA ASP A 434 -5.63 -20.20 -21.37
C ASP A 434 -4.69 -20.22 -20.15
N ARG A 435 -3.86 -19.18 -20.00
CA ARG A 435 -3.06 -18.97 -18.77
C ARG A 435 -3.92 -18.28 -17.71
N LEU A 436 -3.80 -18.73 -16.46
CA LEU A 436 -4.54 -18.13 -15.34
C LEU A 436 -4.35 -16.60 -15.26
N ARG A 437 -3.13 -16.11 -15.51
CA ARG A 437 -2.80 -14.67 -15.55
C ARG A 437 -3.73 -13.85 -16.44
N ASP A 438 -4.16 -14.40 -17.57
CA ASP A 438 -4.91 -13.68 -18.61
C ASP A 438 -6.43 -13.69 -18.36
N ILE A 439 -6.87 -14.58 -17.48
CA ILE A 439 -8.29 -14.87 -17.24
C ILE A 439 -8.74 -14.64 -15.80
N ILE A 440 -7.85 -14.52 -14.81
CA ILE A 440 -8.23 -14.53 -13.38
C ILE A 440 -9.21 -13.43 -12.97
N THR A 441 -9.25 -12.30 -13.69
CA THR A 441 -10.23 -11.23 -13.45
C THR A 441 -11.55 -11.40 -14.23
N LYS A 442 -11.65 -12.48 -15.01
CA LYS A 442 -12.80 -12.84 -15.86
C LYS A 442 -13.44 -14.17 -15.47
N VAL A 443 -12.72 -15.02 -14.73
CA VAL A 443 -13.27 -16.30 -14.25
C VAL A 443 -14.47 -16.07 -13.35
N HIS A 444 -15.32 -17.08 -13.27
CA HIS A 444 -16.38 -17.09 -12.27
C HIS A 444 -15.84 -17.72 -10.98
N VAL A 445 -15.57 -16.90 -9.96
CA VAL A 445 -15.15 -17.41 -8.65
C VAL A 445 -16.39 -17.89 -7.89
N VAL A 446 -16.43 -19.19 -7.61
CA VAL A 446 -17.57 -19.88 -6.99
C VAL A 446 -17.44 -19.95 -5.47
N SER A 447 -16.20 -19.97 -4.97
CA SER A 447 -15.91 -19.86 -3.54
C SER A 447 -14.52 -19.26 -3.36
N ARG A 448 -14.35 -18.38 -2.37
CA ARG A 448 -13.02 -18.06 -1.84
C ARG A 448 -13.06 -17.71 -0.36
N SER A 449 -12.08 -18.16 0.40
CA SER A 449 -11.79 -17.60 1.71
C SER A 449 -11.01 -16.28 1.57
N ILE A 450 -10.61 -15.69 2.70
CA ILE A 450 -9.91 -14.40 2.75
C ILE A 450 -8.51 -14.47 2.13
#